data_AF-A0A1W9L2M3-F1
#
_entry.id   AF-A0A1W9L2M3-F1
#
_cell.length_a   1.000
_cell.length_b   1.000
_cell.length_c   1.000
_cell.angle_alpha   90.00
_cell.angle_beta   90.00
_cell.angle_gamma   90.00
#
_symmetry.space_group_name_H-M   'P 1'
#
loop_
_entity.id
_entity.type
_entity.pdbx_description
1 polymer ?
#
loop_
_entity_poly.entity_id
_entity_poly.type
_entity_poly.pdbx_seq_one_letter_code
_entity_poly.pdbx_strand_id
1 'polypeptide(L)'
;LELLEEKLKESRLFLKILAAYETKTFYHYYDKTFTAMVFFQILCNETDADYLLLKLENQLKVNPLRDKDGKPLTIAELVNGRKRLHRAARKIENTLLIRFVKDTITYQRDLKYFRLTQALFERINVLQKSEDIQLSRSNGMLYEFLEESEYGNEGEQQIRGHVILKADVRGSTTITSELRKRGLNPATHFSLYFFDPIRELINQFGAEKVFIEGDAVILSWFEFHNLPEQWVATARACGLAKNMIEVVKAQNKTCIEHHLPPLELGIGICYAAESPAFLYDGDQRIMISPAIGDADRLSSCSWKLRHHYANKPNLLTHVMVFQKTEEEKGEKGMTTFRYNLNGIELEVAAFKKLQTEIALKVYRFRLPDDPVANRFFIGQFPDAFGEKHQIVVREGFVSIWQDHIEYYPVTNQVYYEVVTNPRLLNSVKKMMTHQIVS
;
A
#
# COMPACT_ATOMS: atom_id res chain seq x y z
N LEU A 1 18.88 -55.20 -4.09
CA LEU A 1 19.55 -55.28 -5.41
C LEU A 1 18.99 -56.44 -6.22
N GLU A 2 18.89 -57.64 -5.64
CA GLU A 2 18.29 -58.83 -6.27
C GLU A 2 16.89 -58.57 -6.87
N LEU A 3 15.99 -57.92 -6.11
CA LEU A 3 14.65 -57.54 -6.62
C LEU A 3 14.70 -56.61 -7.85
N LEU A 4 15.66 -55.66 -7.88
CA LEU A 4 15.83 -54.76 -9.03
C LEU A 4 16.38 -55.51 -10.24
N GLU A 5 17.32 -56.43 -10.02
CA GLU A 5 17.87 -57.30 -11.06
C GLU A 5 16.77 -58.16 -11.71
N GLU A 6 15.93 -58.79 -10.88
CA GLU A 6 14.79 -59.58 -11.32
C GLU A 6 13.82 -58.74 -12.18
N LYS A 7 13.42 -57.57 -11.68
CA LYS A 7 12.52 -56.65 -12.41
C LYS A 7 13.11 -56.14 -13.72
N LEU A 8 14.42 -55.88 -13.77
CA LEU A 8 15.11 -55.45 -15.00
C LEU A 8 15.22 -56.58 -16.03
N LYS A 9 15.34 -57.85 -15.59
CA LYS A 9 15.28 -59.02 -16.46
C LYS A 9 13.88 -59.23 -17.03
N GLU A 10 12.85 -59.19 -16.18
CA GLU A 10 11.44 -59.31 -16.61
C GLU A 10 11.06 -58.26 -17.65
N SER A 11 11.46 -57.00 -17.43
CA SER A 11 11.13 -55.87 -18.30
C SER A 11 12.04 -55.71 -19.52
N ARG A 12 13.10 -56.53 -19.65
CA ARG A 12 14.12 -56.45 -20.71
C ARG A 12 14.79 -55.06 -20.83
N LEU A 13 14.79 -54.27 -19.75
CA LEU A 13 15.32 -52.90 -19.74
C LEU A 13 16.83 -52.83 -19.54
N PHE A 14 17.47 -53.91 -19.10
CA PHE A 14 18.90 -53.90 -18.79
C PHE A 14 19.78 -53.57 -20.02
N LEU A 15 19.41 -54.08 -21.20
CA LEU A 15 20.08 -53.74 -22.46
C LEU A 15 20.00 -52.23 -22.74
N LYS A 16 18.84 -51.63 -22.50
CA LYS A 16 18.61 -50.18 -22.69
C LYS A 16 19.43 -49.35 -21.71
N ILE A 17 19.57 -49.79 -20.46
CA ILE A 17 20.42 -49.12 -19.46
C ILE A 17 21.88 -49.13 -19.90
N LEU A 18 22.40 -50.30 -20.31
CA LEU A 18 23.75 -50.42 -20.85
C LEU A 18 23.95 -49.55 -22.09
N ALA A 19 22.98 -49.58 -23.02
CA ALA A 19 23.01 -48.77 -24.23
C ALA A 19 23.05 -47.27 -23.90
N ALA A 20 22.28 -46.81 -22.91
CA ALA A 20 22.30 -45.40 -22.48
C ALA A 20 23.68 -44.96 -21.97
N TYR A 21 24.36 -45.81 -21.19
CA TYR A 21 25.72 -45.50 -20.73
C TYR A 21 26.74 -45.49 -21.87
N GLU A 22 26.68 -46.48 -22.77
CA GLU A 22 27.63 -46.61 -23.87
C GLU A 22 27.39 -45.57 -24.98
N THR A 23 26.14 -45.08 -25.11
CA THR A 23 25.78 -44.00 -26.04
C THR A 23 26.65 -42.77 -25.82
N LYS A 24 26.98 -42.42 -24.57
CA LYS A 24 27.87 -41.29 -24.28
C LYS A 24 29.25 -41.49 -24.91
N THR A 25 29.81 -42.70 -24.80
CA THR A 25 31.11 -43.06 -25.38
C THR A 25 31.09 -42.87 -26.90
N PHE A 26 30.06 -43.38 -27.58
CA PHE A 26 29.93 -43.22 -29.02
C PHE A 26 29.64 -41.79 -29.45
N TYR A 27 28.78 -41.08 -28.74
CA TYR A 27 28.49 -39.68 -29.00
C TYR A 27 29.76 -38.80 -28.97
N HIS A 28 30.68 -39.07 -28.05
CA HIS A 28 31.99 -38.42 -28.03
C HIS A 28 32.96 -38.96 -29.08
N TYR A 29 32.98 -40.27 -29.32
CA TYR A 29 33.86 -40.89 -30.31
C TYR A 29 33.60 -40.36 -31.73
N TYR A 30 32.33 -40.09 -32.08
CA TYR A 30 31.92 -39.48 -33.35
C TYR A 30 31.78 -37.95 -33.29
N ASP A 31 32.46 -37.30 -32.33
CA ASP A 31 32.56 -35.85 -32.17
C ASP A 31 31.21 -35.10 -32.16
N LYS A 32 30.18 -35.70 -31.55
CA LYS A 32 28.83 -35.12 -31.43
C LYS A 32 28.15 -34.80 -32.76
N THR A 33 28.67 -35.31 -33.87
CA THR A 33 28.18 -35.06 -35.24
C THR A 33 26.77 -35.62 -35.44
N PHE A 34 26.44 -36.70 -34.72
CA PHE A 34 25.16 -37.37 -34.76
C PHE A 34 24.45 -37.26 -33.43
N THR A 35 23.11 -37.28 -33.45
CA THR A 35 22.33 -37.24 -32.22
C THR A 35 22.58 -38.50 -31.39
N ALA A 36 22.71 -38.33 -30.07
CA ALA A 36 22.90 -39.45 -29.13
C ALA A 36 21.80 -40.53 -29.27
N MET A 37 20.59 -40.10 -29.64
CA MET A 37 19.45 -40.99 -29.86
C MET A 37 19.69 -42.02 -30.97
N VAL A 38 20.37 -41.65 -32.06
CA VAL A 38 20.66 -42.58 -33.17
C VAL A 38 21.61 -43.69 -32.70
N PHE A 39 22.64 -43.36 -31.92
CA PHE A 39 23.53 -44.37 -31.35
C PHE A 39 22.79 -45.29 -30.38
N PHE A 40 21.95 -44.72 -29.51
CA PHE A 40 21.14 -45.50 -28.58
C PHE A 40 20.23 -46.51 -29.30
N GLN A 41 19.52 -46.06 -30.34
CA GLN A 41 18.62 -46.92 -31.14
C GLN A 41 19.37 -48.05 -31.82
N ILE A 42 20.53 -47.78 -32.41
CA ILE A 42 21.37 -48.80 -33.07
C ILE A 42 21.91 -49.82 -32.05
N LEU A 43 22.37 -49.36 -30.88
CA LEU A 43 22.83 -50.26 -29.81
C LEU A 43 21.68 -51.16 -29.29
N CYS A 44 20.45 -50.65 -29.29
CA CYS A 44 19.25 -51.38 -28.87
C CYS A 44 18.62 -52.26 -29.97
N ASN A 45 19.16 -52.30 -31.20
CA ASN A 45 18.53 -52.91 -32.39
C ASN A 45 17.14 -52.33 -32.74
N GLU A 46 16.92 -51.05 -32.45
CA GLU A 46 15.69 -50.34 -32.82
C GLU A 46 15.81 -49.70 -34.23
N THR A 47 17.02 -49.58 -34.78
CA THR A 47 17.29 -49.02 -36.11
C THR A 47 18.60 -49.58 -36.67
N ASP A 48 18.70 -49.71 -38.00
CA ASP A 48 19.92 -50.14 -38.69
C ASP A 48 20.94 -49.01 -38.86
N ALA A 49 22.21 -49.39 -38.97
CA ALA A 49 23.31 -48.44 -39.07
C ALA A 49 23.48 -47.81 -40.47
N ASP A 50 22.61 -48.15 -41.42
CA ASP A 50 22.74 -47.76 -42.83
C ASP A 50 22.72 -46.24 -43.06
N TYR A 51 21.91 -45.52 -42.26
CA TYR A 51 21.89 -44.05 -42.29
C TYR A 51 23.21 -43.43 -41.81
N LEU A 52 23.83 -43.99 -40.77
CA LEU A 52 25.15 -43.57 -40.31
C LEU A 52 26.22 -43.92 -41.34
N LEU A 53 26.06 -45.06 -42.04
CA LEU A 53 27.02 -45.55 -43.04
C LEU A 53 27.13 -44.59 -44.20
N LEU A 54 25.99 -44.21 -44.75
CA LEU A 54 25.93 -43.24 -45.84
C LEU A 54 26.52 -41.88 -45.44
N LYS A 55 26.26 -41.40 -44.21
CA LYS A 55 26.79 -40.12 -43.73
C LYS A 55 28.30 -40.16 -43.46
N LEU A 56 28.79 -41.24 -42.86
CA LEU A 56 30.23 -41.43 -42.64
C LEU A 56 30.97 -41.56 -43.97
N GLU A 57 30.46 -42.34 -44.93
CA GLU A 57 31.04 -42.47 -46.27
C GLU A 57 31.09 -41.14 -47.04
N ASN A 58 30.04 -40.32 -46.92
CA ASN A 58 30.02 -38.99 -47.54
C ASN A 58 30.97 -38.00 -46.84
N GLN A 59 31.12 -38.07 -45.52
CA GLN A 59 32.09 -37.23 -44.79
C GLN A 59 33.54 -37.67 -45.02
N LEU A 60 33.82 -38.97 -45.18
CA LEU A 60 35.13 -39.52 -45.53
C LEU A 60 35.69 -38.96 -46.85
N LYS A 61 34.82 -38.51 -47.78
CA LYS A 61 35.20 -37.92 -49.07
C LYS A 61 35.58 -36.43 -48.99
N VAL A 62 35.25 -35.73 -47.90
CA VAL A 62 35.43 -34.27 -47.77
C VAL A 62 36.33 -33.91 -46.60
N ASN A 63 36.06 -34.43 -45.40
CA ASN A 63 36.93 -34.30 -44.23
C ASN A 63 36.65 -35.49 -43.26
N PRO A 64 37.47 -36.56 -43.29
CA PRO A 64 37.20 -37.77 -42.54
C PRO A 64 37.29 -37.48 -41.03
N LEU A 65 36.21 -37.78 -40.29
CA LEU A 65 36.28 -37.84 -38.82
C LEU A 65 37.35 -38.87 -38.44
N ARG A 66 38.22 -38.53 -37.49
CA ARG A 66 39.32 -39.38 -37.04
C ARG A 66 39.16 -39.74 -35.57
N ASP A 67 39.61 -40.95 -35.20
CA ASP A 67 39.75 -41.34 -33.81
C ASP A 67 40.93 -40.61 -33.14
N LYS A 68 41.16 -40.92 -31.86
CA LYS A 68 42.25 -40.35 -31.07
C LYS A 68 43.64 -40.68 -31.62
N ASP A 69 43.77 -41.70 -32.45
CA ASP A 69 45.01 -42.15 -33.08
C ASP A 69 45.14 -41.65 -34.54
N GLY A 70 44.22 -40.77 -34.96
CA GLY A 70 44.24 -40.17 -36.29
C GLY A 70 43.73 -41.09 -37.40
N LYS A 71 43.11 -42.24 -37.09
CA LYS A 71 42.53 -43.15 -38.11
C LYS A 71 41.10 -42.75 -38.44
N PRO A 72 40.65 -42.87 -39.69
CA PRO A 72 39.26 -42.58 -40.05
C PRO A 72 38.27 -43.42 -39.23
N LEU A 73 37.25 -42.77 -38.66
CA LEU A 73 36.18 -43.44 -37.93
C LEU A 73 35.41 -44.38 -38.86
N THR A 74 35.12 -45.59 -38.39
CA THR A 74 34.33 -46.58 -39.13
C THR A 74 33.17 -47.09 -38.28
N ILE A 75 32.11 -47.58 -38.93
CA ILE A 75 30.98 -48.21 -38.24
C ILE A 75 31.37 -49.51 -37.53
N ALA A 76 32.50 -50.11 -37.91
CA ALA A 76 33.00 -51.32 -37.27
C ALA A 76 33.08 -51.16 -35.75
N GLU A 77 33.46 -49.99 -35.23
CA GLU A 77 33.53 -49.77 -33.78
C GLU A 77 32.15 -49.71 -33.13
N LEU A 78 31.15 -49.12 -33.79
CA LEU A 78 29.76 -49.14 -33.31
C LEU A 78 29.15 -50.54 -33.36
N VAL A 79 29.41 -51.31 -34.42
CA VAL A 79 28.95 -52.70 -34.58
C VAL A 79 29.62 -53.63 -33.57
N ASN A 80 30.92 -53.46 -33.35
CA ASN A 80 31.67 -54.23 -32.36
C ASN A 80 31.25 -53.85 -30.94
N GLY A 81 31.05 -52.57 -30.66
CA GLY A 81 30.48 -52.08 -29.40
C GLY A 81 29.12 -52.66 -29.11
N ARG A 82 28.22 -52.68 -30.11
CA ARG A 82 26.91 -53.35 -30.01
C ARG A 82 27.07 -54.83 -29.64
N LYS A 83 27.94 -55.58 -30.31
CA LYS A 83 28.20 -57.00 -29.98
C LYS A 83 28.70 -57.18 -28.54
N ARG A 84 29.64 -56.34 -28.10
CA ARG A 84 30.17 -56.35 -26.72
C ARG A 84 29.06 -56.05 -25.71
N LEU A 85 28.24 -55.05 -25.99
CA LEU A 85 27.14 -54.61 -25.14
C LEU A 85 26.05 -55.68 -24.99
N HIS A 86 25.64 -56.32 -26.09
CA HIS A 86 24.67 -57.43 -26.06
C HIS A 86 25.20 -58.67 -25.33
N ARG A 87 26.52 -58.91 -25.38
CA ARG A 87 27.15 -59.96 -24.57
C ARG A 87 27.14 -59.59 -23.08
N ALA A 88 27.49 -58.35 -22.75
CA ALA A 88 27.44 -57.85 -21.37
C ALA A 88 26.02 -57.87 -20.79
N ALA A 89 24.99 -57.59 -21.61
CA ALA A 89 23.60 -57.61 -21.19
C ALA A 89 23.09 -58.99 -20.71
N ARG A 90 23.82 -60.09 -20.98
CA ARG A 90 23.46 -61.45 -20.52
C ARG A 90 23.71 -61.65 -19.03
N LYS A 91 24.58 -60.86 -18.41
CA LYS A 91 24.92 -60.95 -16.99
C LYS A 91 24.85 -59.57 -16.37
N ILE A 92 23.97 -59.41 -15.38
CA ILE A 92 23.82 -58.14 -14.68
C ILE A 92 24.91 -58.02 -13.61
N GLU A 93 25.69 -56.94 -13.67
CA GLU A 93 26.70 -56.65 -12.66
C GLU A 93 26.14 -55.71 -11.58
N ASN A 94 26.36 -56.05 -10.31
CA ASN A 94 25.89 -55.27 -9.16
C ASN A 94 26.42 -53.83 -9.15
N THR A 95 27.64 -53.62 -9.61
CA THR A 95 28.28 -52.29 -9.71
C THR A 95 27.50 -51.37 -10.64
N LEU A 96 27.06 -51.89 -11.79
CA LEU A 96 26.27 -51.14 -12.75
C LEU A 96 24.87 -50.85 -12.22
N LEU A 97 24.23 -51.80 -11.52
CA LEU A 97 22.94 -51.56 -10.87
C LEU A 97 23.02 -50.44 -9.83
N ILE A 98 24.05 -50.45 -8.98
CA ILE A 98 24.26 -49.39 -7.98
C ILE A 98 24.46 -48.04 -8.68
N ARG A 99 25.25 -48.01 -9.77
CA ARG A 99 25.45 -46.80 -10.57
C ARG A 99 24.14 -46.31 -11.18
N PHE A 100 23.36 -47.20 -11.79
CA PHE A 100 22.06 -46.86 -12.38
C PHE A 100 21.10 -46.26 -11.36
N VAL A 101 21.00 -46.84 -10.16
CA VAL A 101 20.17 -46.30 -9.09
C VAL A 101 20.67 -44.93 -8.65
N LYS A 102 21.98 -44.77 -8.41
CA LYS A 102 22.58 -43.48 -8.03
C LYS A 102 22.32 -42.40 -9.08
N ASP A 103 22.58 -42.69 -10.35
CA ASP A 103 22.42 -41.74 -11.45
C ASP A 103 20.94 -41.39 -11.64
N THR A 104 20.03 -42.36 -11.54
CA THR A 104 18.58 -42.13 -11.65
C THR A 104 18.07 -41.25 -10.51
N ILE A 105 18.46 -41.53 -9.26
CA ILE A 105 18.07 -40.72 -8.11
C ILE A 105 18.66 -39.30 -8.23
N THR A 106 19.92 -39.19 -8.65
CA THR A 106 20.59 -37.90 -8.87
C THR A 106 19.86 -37.09 -9.94
N TYR A 107 19.57 -37.69 -11.09
CA TYR A 107 18.79 -37.05 -12.15
C TYR A 107 17.41 -36.60 -11.66
N GLN A 108 16.68 -37.45 -10.93
CA GLN A 108 15.36 -37.09 -10.39
C GLN A 108 15.43 -35.94 -9.39
N ARG A 109 16.44 -35.93 -8.52
CA ARG A 109 16.71 -34.82 -7.60
C ARG A 109 16.99 -33.53 -8.36
N ASP A 110 17.90 -33.59 -9.32
CA ASP A 110 18.34 -32.41 -10.08
C ASP A 110 17.19 -31.87 -10.96
N LEU A 111 16.34 -32.74 -11.52
CA LEU A 111 15.14 -32.34 -12.25
C LEU A 111 14.11 -31.66 -11.34
N LYS A 112 13.96 -32.13 -10.09
CA LYS A 112 13.10 -31.46 -9.09
C LYS A 112 13.68 -30.09 -8.72
N TYR A 113 14.98 -29.99 -8.51
CA TYR A 113 15.62 -28.69 -8.23
C TYR A 113 15.50 -27.74 -9.41
N PHE A 114 15.71 -28.20 -10.64
CA PHE A 114 15.51 -27.38 -11.84
C PHE A 114 14.09 -26.79 -11.90
N ARG A 115 13.06 -27.63 -11.68
CA ARG A 115 11.67 -27.17 -11.67
C ARG A 115 11.39 -26.18 -10.54
N LEU A 116 11.93 -26.43 -9.35
CA LEU A 116 11.82 -25.51 -8.22
C LEU A 116 12.48 -24.16 -8.55
N THR A 117 13.68 -24.17 -9.11
CA THR A 117 14.41 -22.97 -9.49
C THR A 117 13.66 -22.18 -10.57
N GLN A 118 13.09 -22.84 -11.58
CA GLN A 118 12.25 -22.18 -12.59
C GLN A 118 11.04 -21.49 -11.94
N ALA A 119 10.32 -22.20 -11.06
CA ALA A 119 9.18 -21.62 -10.34
C ALA A 119 9.57 -20.46 -9.41
N LEU A 120 10.82 -20.42 -8.92
CA LEU A 120 11.34 -19.29 -8.16
C LEU A 120 11.71 -18.11 -9.07
N PHE A 121 12.34 -18.36 -10.23
CA PHE A 121 12.67 -17.31 -11.19
C PHE A 121 11.42 -16.64 -11.78
N GLU A 122 10.34 -17.38 -11.99
CA GLU A 122 9.04 -16.83 -12.40
C GLU A 122 8.45 -15.83 -11.39
N ARG A 123 8.93 -15.84 -10.13
CA ARG A 123 8.50 -14.87 -9.09
C ARG A 123 9.35 -13.61 -9.06
N ILE A 124 10.50 -13.59 -9.75
CA ILE A 124 11.37 -12.42 -9.83
C ILE A 124 10.93 -11.61 -11.04
N ASN A 125 10.38 -10.43 -10.78
CA ASN A 125 9.99 -9.50 -11.83
C ASN A 125 11.02 -8.36 -11.90
N VAL A 126 11.75 -8.28 -13.02
CA VAL A 126 12.69 -7.19 -13.27
C VAL A 126 11.95 -6.10 -14.02
N LEU A 127 11.64 -5.00 -13.33
CA LEU A 127 10.94 -3.87 -13.92
C LEU A 127 11.89 -3.09 -14.83
N GLN A 128 11.46 -2.81 -16.05
CA GLN A 128 12.24 -2.04 -17.04
C GLN A 128 11.58 -0.73 -17.44
N LYS A 129 10.25 -0.62 -17.28
CA LYS A 129 9.50 0.59 -17.63
C LYS A 129 9.54 1.58 -16.48
N SER A 130 9.80 2.85 -16.79
CA SER A 130 9.82 3.95 -15.83
C SER A 130 8.54 4.01 -15.00
N GLU A 131 7.38 3.82 -15.63
CA GLU A 131 6.08 3.92 -14.98
C GLU A 131 5.90 2.80 -13.94
N ASP A 132 6.28 1.57 -14.29
CA ASP A 132 6.17 0.40 -13.41
C ASP A 132 7.14 0.53 -12.22
N ILE A 133 8.35 1.02 -12.48
CA ILE A 133 9.38 1.31 -11.47
C ILE A 133 8.84 2.36 -10.50
N GLN A 134 8.37 3.50 -11.00
CA GLN A 134 7.84 4.58 -10.17
C GLN A 134 6.63 4.12 -9.34
N LEU A 135 5.73 3.34 -9.93
CA LEU A 135 4.57 2.78 -9.23
C LEU A 135 5.01 1.87 -8.08
N SER A 136 5.89 0.91 -8.35
CA SER A 136 6.36 -0.04 -7.34
C SER A 136 7.19 0.64 -6.26
N ARG A 137 8.01 1.65 -6.63
CA ARG A 137 8.80 2.44 -5.69
C ARG A 137 7.91 3.26 -4.76
N SER A 138 6.95 4.00 -5.32
CA SER A 138 5.98 4.80 -4.56
C SER A 138 5.16 3.99 -3.55
N ASN A 139 4.95 2.70 -3.83
CA ASN A 139 4.21 1.78 -2.96
C ASN A 139 5.11 0.93 -2.06
N GLY A 140 6.43 1.15 -2.04
CA GLY A 140 7.37 0.38 -1.23
C GLY A 140 7.50 -1.11 -1.62
N MET A 141 7.17 -1.44 -2.87
CA MET A 141 7.19 -2.80 -3.43
C MET A 141 8.40 -3.04 -4.35
N LEU A 142 9.19 -2.00 -4.64
CA LEU A 142 10.40 -2.11 -5.44
C LEU A 142 11.58 -2.52 -4.53
N TYR A 143 12.22 -3.63 -4.86
CA TYR A 143 13.47 -4.04 -4.23
C TYR A 143 14.64 -3.57 -5.09
N GLU A 144 15.44 -2.65 -4.55
CA GLU A 144 16.57 -2.04 -5.25
C GLU A 144 17.89 -2.57 -4.66
N PHE A 145 18.81 -2.98 -5.55
CA PHE A 145 20.15 -3.42 -5.18
C PHE A 145 21.14 -2.35 -5.66
N LEU A 146 21.38 -1.38 -4.79
CA LEU A 146 22.21 -0.20 -5.07
C LEU A 146 23.61 -0.38 -4.46
N GLU A 147 24.63 0.16 -5.12
CA GLU A 147 25.97 0.31 -4.51
C GLU A 147 25.98 1.43 -3.46
N GLU A 148 26.94 1.40 -2.51
CA GLU A 148 27.05 2.42 -1.45
C GLU A 148 27.10 3.86 -2.00
N SER A 149 27.69 4.05 -3.18
CA SER A 149 27.76 5.36 -3.85
C SER A 149 26.42 5.84 -4.43
N GLU A 150 25.48 4.93 -4.68
CA GLU A 150 24.16 5.19 -5.27
C GLU A 150 23.10 5.52 -4.20
N TYR A 151 23.32 5.11 -2.93
CA TYR A 151 22.45 5.47 -1.80
C TYR A 151 22.38 6.99 -1.52
N GLY A 152 23.37 7.76 -2.01
CA GLY A 152 23.66 9.12 -1.56
C GLY A 152 22.78 10.25 -2.11
N ASN A 153 21.94 10.03 -3.12
CA ASN A 153 21.14 11.10 -3.73
C ASN A 153 19.63 10.84 -3.76
N GLU A 154 19.18 9.58 -3.64
CA GLU A 154 17.78 9.19 -3.80
C GLU A 154 17.39 8.07 -2.81
N GLY A 155 17.94 8.08 -1.59
CA GLY A 155 17.40 7.26 -0.51
C GLY A 155 15.97 7.74 -0.18
N GLU A 156 14.99 7.29 -0.98
CA GLU A 156 13.62 7.77 -0.91
C GLU A 156 13.09 7.62 0.50
N GLN A 157 12.55 8.73 1.00
CA GLN A 157 11.96 8.82 2.30
C GLN A 157 10.75 7.88 2.32
N GLN A 158 10.92 6.69 2.87
CA GLN A 158 9.82 5.72 2.96
C GLN A 158 8.77 6.27 3.92
N ILE A 159 7.54 6.44 3.43
CA ILE A 159 6.43 6.91 4.25
C ILE A 159 6.15 5.87 5.35
N ARG A 160 6.16 6.32 6.59
CA ARG A 160 5.85 5.52 7.77
C ARG A 160 4.37 5.59 8.13
N GLY A 161 3.79 6.78 7.96
CA GLY A 161 2.42 7.06 8.32
C GLY A 161 1.97 8.34 7.64
N HIS A 162 0.67 8.57 7.67
CA HIS A 162 0.09 9.74 7.03
C HIS A 162 -1.14 10.24 7.78
N VAL A 163 -1.39 11.54 7.65
CA VAL A 163 -2.58 12.21 8.17
C VAL A 163 -3.41 12.69 6.99
N ILE A 164 -4.73 12.48 7.06
CA ILE A 164 -5.69 13.02 6.09
C ILE A 164 -6.59 14.02 6.80
N LEU A 165 -6.74 15.19 6.18
CA LEU A 165 -7.77 16.18 6.53
C LEU A 165 -8.75 16.26 5.38
N LYS A 166 -10.04 16.09 5.65
CA LYS A 166 -11.11 16.41 4.71
C LYS A 166 -11.94 17.57 5.25
N ALA A 167 -12.07 18.62 4.44
CA ALA A 167 -12.90 19.79 4.72
C ALA A 167 -14.03 19.87 3.69
N ASP A 168 -15.26 19.67 4.16
CA ASP A 168 -16.47 19.61 3.34
C ASP A 168 -17.30 20.90 3.48
N VAL A 169 -17.67 21.54 2.37
CA VAL A 169 -18.46 22.77 2.34
C VAL A 169 -19.96 22.45 2.43
N ARG A 170 -20.58 22.85 3.54
CA ARG A 170 -21.97 22.49 3.82
C ARG A 170 -22.96 23.19 2.91
N GLY A 171 -23.87 22.40 2.34
CA GLY A 171 -24.96 22.93 1.52
C GLY A 171 -24.47 23.58 0.23
N SER A 172 -23.30 23.18 -0.27
CA SER A 172 -22.70 23.65 -1.52
C SER A 172 -23.68 23.63 -2.70
N THR A 173 -24.52 22.60 -2.83
CA THR A 173 -25.54 22.50 -3.88
C THR A 173 -26.60 23.60 -3.76
N THR A 174 -27.03 23.92 -2.54
CA THR A 174 -27.98 25.01 -2.26
C THR A 174 -27.33 26.37 -2.56
N ILE A 175 -26.09 26.57 -2.11
CA ILE A 175 -25.30 27.78 -2.37
C ILE A 175 -25.12 27.98 -3.88
N THR A 176 -24.77 26.92 -4.61
CA THR A 176 -24.59 26.91 -6.07
C THR A 176 -25.88 27.29 -6.78
N SER A 177 -27.02 26.73 -6.36
CA SER A 177 -28.35 27.05 -6.92
C SER A 177 -28.72 28.52 -6.67
N GLU A 178 -28.48 29.03 -5.47
CA GLU A 178 -28.75 30.42 -5.10
C GLU A 178 -27.89 31.41 -5.89
N LEU A 179 -26.58 31.16 -6.00
CA LEU A 179 -25.67 31.99 -6.79
C LEU A 179 -26.07 32.03 -8.26
N ARG A 180 -26.40 30.88 -8.86
CA ARG A 180 -26.88 30.82 -10.24
C ARG A 180 -28.18 31.59 -10.45
N LYS A 181 -29.15 31.49 -9.53
CA LYS A 181 -30.40 32.27 -9.58
C LYS A 181 -30.15 33.78 -9.55
N ARG A 182 -29.07 34.21 -8.93
CA ARG A 182 -28.62 35.61 -8.87
C ARG A 182 -27.73 36.04 -10.04
N GLY A 183 -27.50 35.15 -11.02
CA GLY A 183 -26.61 35.42 -12.16
C GLY A 183 -25.13 35.43 -11.82
N LEU A 184 -24.73 34.87 -10.67
CA LEU A 184 -23.34 34.80 -10.21
C LEU A 184 -22.70 33.46 -10.54
N ASN A 185 -21.37 33.45 -10.71
CA ASN A 185 -20.60 32.24 -10.95
C ASN A 185 -20.20 31.56 -9.61
N PRO A 186 -20.69 30.34 -9.32
CA PRO A 186 -20.34 29.62 -8.10
C PRO A 186 -18.85 29.32 -7.97
N ALA A 187 -18.15 29.02 -9.07
CA ALA A 187 -16.73 28.72 -9.03
C ALA A 187 -15.91 29.93 -8.55
N THR A 188 -16.25 31.13 -9.02
CA THR A 188 -15.63 32.38 -8.56
C THR A 188 -15.88 32.61 -7.07
N HIS A 189 -17.10 32.34 -6.59
CA HIS A 189 -17.43 32.45 -5.17
C HIS A 189 -16.58 31.53 -4.30
N PHE A 190 -16.50 30.23 -4.64
CA PHE A 190 -15.69 29.30 -3.86
C PHE A 190 -14.19 29.60 -3.98
N SER A 191 -13.70 30.04 -5.14
CA SER A 191 -12.29 30.43 -5.30
C SER A 191 -11.92 31.57 -4.36
N LEU A 192 -12.64 32.70 -4.46
CA LEU A 192 -12.30 33.92 -3.72
C LEU A 192 -12.48 33.78 -2.21
N TYR A 193 -13.55 33.10 -1.77
CA TYR A 193 -13.93 33.07 -0.35
C TYR A 193 -13.49 31.80 0.39
N PHE A 194 -12.93 30.81 -0.32
CA PHE A 194 -12.43 29.59 0.31
C PHE A 194 -11.09 29.11 -0.25
N PHE A 195 -10.99 28.74 -1.52
CA PHE A 195 -9.79 28.06 -2.04
C PHE A 195 -8.55 28.95 -2.11
N ASP A 196 -8.68 30.18 -2.58
CA ASP A 196 -7.53 31.10 -2.69
C ASP A 196 -7.00 31.49 -1.31
N PRO A 197 -7.85 31.88 -0.32
CA PRO A 197 -7.40 32.19 1.03
C PRO A 197 -6.69 31.05 1.79
N ILE A 198 -7.06 29.78 1.54
CA ILE A 198 -6.43 28.65 2.24
C ILE A 198 -5.12 28.18 1.58
N ARG A 199 -4.83 28.62 0.34
CA ARG A 199 -3.66 28.14 -0.42
C ARG A 199 -2.33 28.45 0.28
N GLU A 200 -2.21 29.64 0.85
CA GLU A 200 -1.00 30.04 1.60
C GLU A 200 -0.84 29.22 2.89
N LEU A 201 -1.96 28.94 3.57
CA LEU A 201 -1.96 28.15 4.81
C LEU A 201 -1.51 26.70 4.57
N ILE A 202 -1.89 26.10 3.43
CA ILE A 202 -1.49 24.73 3.09
C ILE A 202 0.04 24.57 3.14
N ASN A 203 0.77 25.50 2.52
CA ASN A 203 2.24 25.49 2.53
C ASN A 203 2.80 25.79 3.92
N GLN A 204 2.22 26.76 4.64
CA GLN A 204 2.65 27.10 6.01
C GLN A 204 2.59 25.91 6.97
N PHE A 205 1.56 25.08 6.86
CA PHE A 205 1.41 23.89 7.71
C PHE A 205 2.01 22.62 7.08
N GLY A 206 2.68 22.73 5.94
CA GLY A 206 3.41 21.62 5.30
C GLY A 206 2.51 20.48 4.83
N ALA A 207 1.27 20.78 4.41
CA ALA A 207 0.40 19.77 3.83
C ALA A 207 0.83 19.48 2.40
N GLU A 208 0.91 18.19 2.07
CA GLU A 208 1.09 17.73 0.70
C GLU A 208 -0.27 17.40 0.08
N LYS A 209 -0.39 17.72 -1.21
CA LYS A 209 -1.44 17.24 -2.12
C LYS A 209 -2.84 17.71 -1.75
N VAL A 210 -3.36 18.63 -2.56
CA VAL A 210 -4.75 19.07 -2.53
C VAL A 210 -5.54 18.25 -3.55
N PHE A 211 -6.50 17.46 -3.09
CA PHE A 211 -7.56 16.98 -3.98
C PHE A 211 -8.81 17.82 -3.76
N ILE A 212 -9.41 18.26 -4.86
CA ILE A 212 -10.72 18.90 -4.85
C ILE A 212 -11.72 17.84 -5.33
N GLU A 213 -12.56 17.36 -4.41
CA GLU A 213 -13.63 16.40 -4.70
C GLU A 213 -14.96 17.13 -4.56
N GLY A 214 -15.52 17.60 -5.70
CA GLY A 214 -16.76 18.38 -5.68
C GLY A 214 -16.60 19.69 -4.88
N ASP A 215 -17.21 19.71 -3.70
CA ASP A 215 -17.23 20.81 -2.73
C ASP A 215 -16.32 20.58 -1.52
N ALA A 216 -15.53 19.50 -1.51
CA ALA A 216 -14.60 19.18 -0.45
C ALA A 216 -13.13 19.36 -0.87
N VAL A 217 -12.31 19.71 0.12
CA VAL A 217 -10.85 19.75 0.04
C VAL A 217 -10.28 18.60 0.86
N ILE A 218 -9.41 17.80 0.25
CA ILE A 218 -8.66 16.74 0.93
C ILE A 218 -7.19 17.11 0.91
N LEU A 219 -6.57 17.13 2.09
CA LEU A 219 -5.16 17.41 2.31
C LEU A 219 -4.49 16.22 2.98
N SER A 220 -3.20 16.02 2.71
CA SER A 220 -2.42 14.96 3.32
C SER A 220 -1.12 15.47 3.95
N TRP A 221 -0.62 14.75 4.95
CA TRP A 221 0.74 14.93 5.48
C TRP A 221 1.39 13.56 5.55
N PHE A 222 2.67 13.47 5.19
CA PHE A 222 3.44 12.25 5.30
C PHE A 222 4.49 12.37 6.39
N GLU A 223 4.66 11.29 7.13
CA GLU A 223 5.78 11.11 8.04
C GLU A 223 6.72 10.07 7.43
N PHE A 224 8.01 10.34 7.49
CA PHE A 224 9.02 9.50 6.85
C PHE A 224 9.92 8.82 7.87
N HIS A 225 10.34 7.57 7.60
CA HIS A 225 11.15 6.79 8.54
C HIS A 225 12.47 7.48 8.94
N ASN A 226 13.08 8.22 8.02
CA ASN A 226 14.38 8.87 8.19
C ASN A 226 14.32 10.33 8.68
N LEU A 227 13.13 10.87 8.98
CA LEU A 227 12.93 12.25 9.46
C LEU A 227 12.09 12.31 10.75
N PRO A 228 12.57 11.74 11.87
CA PRO A 228 11.83 11.70 13.13
C PRO A 228 11.48 13.08 13.70
N GLU A 229 12.31 14.10 13.43
CA GLU A 229 12.07 15.48 13.84
C GLU A 229 10.88 16.13 13.12
N GLN A 230 10.42 15.54 12.00
CA GLN A 230 9.25 16.01 11.25
C GLN A 230 7.96 15.25 11.59
N TRP A 231 7.99 14.36 12.58
CA TRP A 231 6.81 13.58 13.01
C TRP A 231 5.83 14.41 13.85
N VAL A 232 5.33 15.50 13.27
CA VAL A 232 4.38 16.47 13.83
C VAL A 232 3.18 16.69 12.89
N ALA A 233 2.90 15.70 12.04
CA ALA A 233 1.90 15.79 10.98
C ALA A 233 0.49 16.06 11.52
N THR A 234 0.11 15.40 12.62
CA THR A 234 -1.23 15.53 13.20
C THR A 234 -1.44 16.90 13.81
N ALA A 235 -0.44 17.42 14.54
CA ALA A 235 -0.47 18.75 15.13
C ALA A 235 -0.60 19.82 14.05
N ARG A 236 0.18 19.70 12.96
CA ARG A 236 0.11 20.60 11.80
C ARG A 236 -1.26 20.55 11.09
N ALA A 237 -1.81 19.35 10.88
CA ALA A 237 -3.15 19.19 10.31
C ALA A 237 -4.23 19.88 11.16
N CYS A 238 -4.16 19.72 12.49
CA CYS A 238 -5.08 20.41 13.40
C CYS A 238 -4.92 21.93 13.38
N GLY A 239 -3.67 22.40 13.28
CA GLY A 239 -3.34 23.81 13.10
C GLY A 239 -3.96 24.41 11.84
N LEU A 240 -3.77 23.73 10.70
CA LEU A 240 -4.34 24.13 9.43
C LEU A 240 -5.87 24.15 9.50
N ALA A 241 -6.50 23.10 10.03
CA ALA A 241 -7.95 23.02 10.18
C ALA A 241 -8.51 24.21 10.98
N LYS A 242 -7.87 24.56 12.10
CA LYS A 242 -8.25 25.71 12.92
C LYS A 242 -8.17 27.01 12.11
N ASN A 243 -7.07 27.23 11.40
CA ASN A 243 -6.90 28.44 10.58
C ASN A 243 -7.86 28.49 9.39
N MET A 244 -8.22 27.36 8.78
CA MET A 244 -9.26 27.30 7.74
C MET A 244 -10.61 27.80 8.26
N ILE A 245 -11.02 27.40 9.47
CA ILE A 245 -12.25 27.90 10.11
C ILE A 245 -12.16 29.41 10.37
N GLU A 246 -11.02 29.91 10.83
CA GLU A 246 -10.81 31.34 11.07
C GLU A 246 -10.86 32.17 9.78
N VAL A 247 -10.23 31.67 8.70
CA VAL A 247 -10.28 32.28 7.38
C VAL A 247 -11.70 32.32 6.83
N VAL A 248 -12.42 31.19 6.82
CA VAL A 248 -13.82 31.15 6.35
C VAL A 248 -14.70 32.11 7.16
N LYS A 249 -14.51 32.17 8.48
CA LYS A 249 -15.22 33.12 9.33
C LYS A 249 -14.91 34.58 8.97
N ALA A 250 -13.67 34.90 8.62
CA ALA A 250 -13.29 36.24 8.16
C ALA A 250 -13.93 36.56 6.80
N GLN A 251 -13.85 35.63 5.84
CA GLN A 251 -14.45 35.79 4.51
C GLN A 251 -15.97 35.92 4.55
N ASN A 252 -16.63 35.19 5.46
CA ASN A 252 -18.08 35.29 5.64
C ASN A 252 -18.55 36.68 6.04
N LYS A 253 -17.72 37.51 6.70
CA LYS A 253 -18.09 38.92 6.96
C LYS A 253 -18.31 39.67 5.66
N THR A 254 -17.36 39.53 4.72
CA THR A 254 -17.44 40.08 3.37
C THR A 254 -18.61 39.49 2.60
N CYS A 255 -18.84 38.17 2.66
CA CYS A 255 -19.99 37.55 2.01
C CYS A 255 -21.30 38.16 2.51
N ILE A 256 -21.48 38.28 3.82
CA ILE A 256 -22.69 38.85 4.43
C ILE A 256 -22.88 40.32 4.02
N GLU A 257 -21.83 41.13 4.05
CA GLU A 257 -21.86 42.54 3.61
C GLU A 257 -22.31 42.68 2.15
N HIS A 258 -21.82 41.79 1.27
CA HIS A 258 -22.20 41.73 -0.14
C HIS A 258 -23.45 40.89 -0.41
N HIS A 259 -24.19 40.50 0.63
CA HIS A 259 -25.41 39.69 0.55
C HIS A 259 -25.20 38.33 -0.13
N LEU A 260 -23.98 37.80 -0.15
CA LEU A 260 -23.62 36.49 -0.67
C LEU A 260 -23.87 35.41 0.39
N PRO A 261 -24.18 34.16 -0.02
CA PRO A 261 -24.38 33.05 0.90
C PRO A 261 -23.09 32.75 1.69
N PRO A 262 -23.15 32.63 3.03
CA PRO A 262 -21.99 32.30 3.83
C PRO A 262 -21.56 30.84 3.60
N LEU A 263 -20.27 30.58 3.80
CA LEU A 263 -19.67 29.26 3.74
C LEU A 263 -19.60 28.65 5.14
N GLU A 264 -19.96 27.37 5.24
CA GLU A 264 -19.84 26.59 6.47
C GLU A 264 -19.04 25.33 6.16
N LEU A 265 -18.15 24.92 7.06
CA LEU A 265 -17.30 23.74 6.87
C LEU A 265 -17.61 22.64 7.87
N GLY A 266 -17.46 21.39 7.47
CA GLY A 266 -17.18 20.29 8.40
C GLY A 266 -15.79 19.75 8.14
N ILE A 267 -14.96 19.65 9.18
CA ILE A 267 -13.60 19.13 9.03
C ILE A 267 -13.45 17.83 9.83
N GLY A 268 -12.86 16.83 9.18
CA GLY A 268 -12.47 15.55 9.78
C GLY A 268 -10.97 15.30 9.60
N ILE A 269 -10.30 14.83 10.65
CA ILE A 269 -8.85 14.52 10.63
C ILE A 269 -8.62 13.08 11.08
N CYS A 270 -7.91 12.31 10.25
CA CYS A 270 -7.59 10.89 10.49
C CYS A 270 -6.10 10.63 10.34
N TYR A 271 -5.61 9.64 11.07
CA TYR A 271 -4.20 9.22 11.01
C TYR A 271 -4.12 7.72 10.74
N ALA A 272 -3.29 7.36 9.77
CA ALA A 272 -2.96 5.97 9.46
C ALA A 272 -1.47 5.72 9.70
N ALA A 273 -1.17 4.69 10.50
CA ALA A 273 0.19 4.28 10.84
C ALA A 273 0.84 3.39 9.77
N GLU A 274 0.57 3.68 8.50
CA GLU A 274 1.07 2.95 7.34
C GLU A 274 1.25 3.89 6.14
N SER A 275 2.05 3.47 5.17
CA SER A 275 2.12 4.11 3.85
C SER A 275 0.76 4.06 3.16
N PRO A 276 0.28 5.16 2.55
CA PRO A 276 -0.85 5.05 1.63
C PRO A 276 -0.42 4.30 0.37
N ALA A 277 -1.38 3.72 -0.34
CA ALA A 277 -1.14 3.20 -1.67
C ALA A 277 -1.27 4.33 -2.71
N PHE A 278 -0.46 4.27 -3.77
CA PHE A 278 -0.53 5.22 -4.88
C PHE A 278 -0.81 4.49 -6.19
N LEU A 279 -1.65 5.10 -7.01
CA LEU A 279 -1.81 4.77 -8.42
C LEU A 279 -1.56 6.03 -9.25
N TYR A 280 -1.23 5.85 -10.53
CA TYR A 280 -0.93 6.95 -11.43
C TYR A 280 -1.92 6.91 -12.60
N ASP A 281 -2.54 8.07 -12.88
CA ASP A 281 -3.34 8.32 -14.08
C ASP A 281 -2.61 9.39 -14.91
N GLY A 282 -1.82 8.94 -15.89
CA GLY A 282 -0.79 9.77 -16.52
C GLY A 282 0.19 10.30 -15.46
N ASP A 283 0.42 11.62 -15.45
CA ASP A 283 1.26 12.28 -14.45
C ASP A 283 0.54 12.52 -13.11
N GLN A 284 -0.78 12.25 -13.04
CA GLN A 284 -1.57 12.50 -11.84
C GLN A 284 -1.43 11.33 -10.87
N ARG A 285 -0.70 11.56 -9.77
CA ARG A 285 -0.67 10.66 -8.62
C ARG A 285 -2.03 10.66 -7.92
N ILE A 286 -2.67 9.51 -7.78
CA ILE A 286 -3.91 9.29 -7.02
C ILE A 286 -3.55 8.47 -5.77
N MET A 287 -4.09 8.88 -4.61
CA MET A 287 -3.84 8.22 -3.32
C MET A 287 -5.03 7.33 -2.97
N ILE A 288 -4.74 6.12 -2.50
CA ILE A 288 -5.71 5.23 -1.86
C ILE A 288 -5.32 5.08 -0.39
N SER A 289 -6.24 5.46 0.50
CA SER A 289 -6.10 5.25 1.93
C SER A 289 -7.47 5.11 2.59
N PRO A 290 -7.65 4.18 3.56
CA PRO A 290 -8.87 4.11 4.36
C PRO A 290 -9.13 5.40 5.15
N ALA A 291 -8.07 6.13 5.53
CA ALA A 291 -8.18 7.38 6.28
C ALA A 291 -8.94 8.48 5.52
N ILE A 292 -9.04 8.40 4.19
CA ILE A 292 -9.87 9.32 3.39
C ILE A 292 -11.36 9.11 3.69
N GLY A 293 -11.80 7.84 3.72
CA GLY A 293 -13.20 7.50 4.03
C GLY A 293 -13.55 7.77 5.49
N ASP A 294 -12.60 7.58 6.40
CA ASP A 294 -12.77 7.97 7.80
C ASP A 294 -12.87 9.49 7.97
N ALA A 295 -11.97 10.26 7.35
CA ALA A 295 -12.01 11.72 7.40
C ALA A 295 -13.31 12.28 6.83
N ASP A 296 -13.84 11.68 5.74
CA ASP A 296 -15.16 11.99 5.20
C ASP A 296 -16.28 11.79 6.23
N ARG A 297 -16.30 10.64 6.92
CA ARG A 297 -17.28 10.37 7.98
C ARG A 297 -17.17 11.37 9.14
N LEU A 298 -15.96 11.68 9.62
CA LEU A 298 -15.73 12.65 10.69
C LEU A 298 -16.13 14.07 10.25
N SER A 299 -15.90 14.39 8.99
CA SER A 299 -16.29 15.65 8.39
C SER A 299 -17.78 15.75 8.11
N SER A 300 -18.64 14.78 8.47
CA SER A 300 -20.07 14.79 8.10
C SER A 300 -20.99 15.50 9.10
N CYS A 301 -22.13 16.02 8.65
CA CYS A 301 -23.16 16.61 9.50
C CYS A 301 -24.54 16.11 9.10
N SER A 302 -25.24 15.45 10.02
CA SER A 302 -26.58 14.93 9.83
C SER A 302 -27.58 16.07 9.67
N TRP A 303 -28.44 16.00 8.64
CA TRP A 303 -29.54 16.95 8.47
C TRP A 303 -30.39 17.05 9.74
N LYS A 304 -30.75 15.91 10.35
CA LYS A 304 -31.58 15.84 11.57
C LYS A 304 -30.99 16.71 12.68
N LEU A 305 -29.70 16.56 12.93
CA LEU A 305 -28.98 17.34 13.94
C LEU A 305 -28.81 18.80 13.52
N ARG A 306 -28.48 19.07 12.26
CA ARG A 306 -28.38 20.45 11.74
C ARG A 306 -29.67 21.22 11.95
N HIS A 307 -30.81 20.61 11.67
CA HIS A 307 -32.12 21.22 11.89
C HIS A 307 -32.43 21.41 13.38
N HIS A 308 -32.15 20.40 14.22
CA HIS A 308 -32.37 20.48 15.67
C HIS A 308 -31.57 21.62 16.32
N TYR A 309 -30.33 21.84 15.88
CA TYR A 309 -29.44 22.87 16.43
C TYR A 309 -29.51 24.22 15.71
N ALA A 310 -30.27 24.35 14.61
CA ALA A 310 -30.35 25.59 13.82
C ALA A 310 -30.80 26.81 14.64
N ASN A 311 -31.70 26.60 15.60
CA ASN A 311 -32.28 27.66 16.43
C ASN A 311 -31.64 27.78 17.82
N LYS A 312 -30.52 27.09 18.08
CA LYS A 312 -29.80 27.19 19.37
C LYS A 312 -28.60 28.15 19.20
N PRO A 313 -28.77 29.46 19.43
CA PRO A 313 -27.65 30.39 19.33
C PRO A 313 -26.62 30.12 20.43
N ASN A 314 -25.34 30.39 20.14
CA ASN A 314 -24.23 30.35 21.10
C ASN A 314 -23.74 28.97 21.55
N LEU A 315 -23.86 27.92 20.71
CA LEU A 315 -23.18 26.66 21.00
C LEU A 315 -21.68 26.87 21.22
N LEU A 316 -21.16 26.34 22.33
CA LEU A 316 -19.73 26.41 22.65
C LEU A 316 -18.92 25.36 21.89
N THR A 317 -19.58 24.27 21.50
CA THR A 317 -19.01 23.13 20.77
C THR A 317 -19.64 23.08 19.38
N HIS A 318 -18.83 22.77 18.38
CA HIS A 318 -19.23 22.68 16.98
C HIS A 318 -19.25 21.23 16.49
N VAL A 319 -18.76 20.31 17.31
CA VAL A 319 -18.81 18.86 17.10
C VAL A 319 -19.62 18.20 18.22
N MET A 320 -20.62 17.40 17.82
CA MET A 320 -21.37 16.50 18.71
C MET A 320 -21.60 15.17 18.01
N VAL A 321 -21.38 14.06 18.73
CA VAL A 321 -21.52 12.70 18.19
C VAL A 321 -22.60 11.96 18.95
N PHE A 322 -23.51 11.34 18.23
CA PHE A 322 -24.62 10.57 18.78
C PHE A 322 -24.61 9.13 18.28
N GLN A 323 -24.86 8.17 19.15
CA GLN A 323 -25.12 6.78 18.76
C GLN A 323 -26.56 6.67 18.23
N LYS A 324 -26.73 5.94 17.12
CA LYS A 324 -28.04 5.59 16.56
C LYS A 324 -28.72 4.53 17.43
N THR A 325 -30.03 4.63 17.56
CA THR A 325 -30.85 3.57 18.17
C THR A 325 -30.92 2.36 17.23
N GLU A 326 -31.34 1.19 17.74
CA GLU A 326 -31.42 -0.04 16.96
C GLU A 326 -32.37 0.07 15.76
N GLU A 327 -33.38 0.92 15.84
CA GLU A 327 -34.37 1.19 14.79
C GLU A 327 -33.82 2.02 13.61
N GLU A 328 -32.69 2.73 13.79
CA GLU A 328 -32.09 3.63 12.78
C GLU A 328 -30.77 3.08 12.17
N LYS A 329 -30.46 1.79 12.39
CA LYS A 329 -29.29 1.11 11.78
C LYS A 329 -29.48 0.93 10.27
N GLY A 330 -28.97 1.88 9.48
CA GLY A 330 -28.93 1.79 8.00
C GLY A 330 -27.91 0.78 7.46
N GLU A 331 -28.05 0.42 6.18
CA GLU A 331 -27.32 -0.66 5.47
C GLU A 331 -25.78 -0.50 5.37
N LYS A 332 -25.21 0.66 5.74
CA LYS A 332 -23.76 0.94 5.63
C LYS A 332 -22.99 0.81 6.96
N GLY A 333 -23.54 0.14 7.96
CA GLY A 333 -22.83 -0.11 9.24
C GLY A 333 -22.50 1.14 10.07
N MET A 334 -22.97 2.33 9.69
CA MET A 334 -22.76 3.56 10.45
C MET A 334 -23.67 3.60 11.68
N THR A 335 -23.05 3.43 12.86
CA THR A 335 -23.72 3.40 14.16
C THR A 335 -23.85 4.77 14.83
N THR A 336 -23.36 5.85 14.20
CA THR A 336 -23.39 7.20 14.77
C THR A 336 -23.93 8.27 13.81
N PHE A 337 -24.49 9.35 14.38
CA PHE A 337 -24.75 10.63 13.73
C PHE A 337 -23.78 11.68 14.25
N ARG A 338 -23.46 12.67 13.41
CA ARG A 338 -22.61 13.80 13.77
C ARG A 338 -23.31 15.10 13.52
N TYR A 339 -23.18 16.03 14.44
CA TYR A 339 -23.30 17.45 14.17
C TYR A 339 -21.88 17.98 14.08
N ASN A 340 -21.42 18.31 12.88
CA ASN A 340 -20.11 18.93 12.65
C ASN A 340 -20.32 20.16 11.75
N LEU A 341 -20.52 21.32 12.37
CA LEU A 341 -20.81 22.58 11.66
C LEU A 341 -19.84 23.67 12.11
N ASN A 342 -18.92 24.05 11.24
CA ASN A 342 -17.71 24.82 11.54
C ASN A 342 -16.87 24.18 12.66
N GLY A 343 -16.96 22.84 12.75
CA GLY A 343 -16.25 22.00 13.71
C GLY A 343 -15.10 21.24 13.06
N ILE A 344 -14.25 20.67 13.92
CA ILE A 344 -13.09 19.87 13.54
C ILE A 344 -13.08 18.63 14.42
N GLU A 345 -13.49 17.49 13.87
CA GLU A 345 -13.48 16.21 14.59
C GLU A 345 -12.17 15.45 14.29
N LEU A 346 -11.54 14.94 15.35
CA LEU A 346 -10.33 14.13 15.28
C LEU A 346 -10.66 12.67 15.55
N GLU A 347 -10.09 11.80 14.74
CA GLU A 347 -10.07 10.38 15.03
C GLU A 347 -9.33 10.07 16.34
N VAL A 348 -9.74 9.01 17.03
CA VAL A 348 -9.03 8.52 18.22
C VAL A 348 -7.57 8.17 17.91
N ALA A 349 -7.29 7.58 16.75
CA ALA A 349 -5.91 7.27 16.33
C ALA A 349 -5.09 8.56 16.11
N ALA A 350 -5.68 9.56 15.46
CA ALA A 350 -5.07 10.88 15.29
C ALA A 350 -4.80 11.55 16.65
N PHE A 351 -5.75 11.54 17.58
CA PHE A 351 -5.51 12.10 18.92
C PHE A 351 -4.38 11.37 19.68
N LYS A 352 -4.35 10.04 19.63
CA LYS A 352 -3.24 9.26 20.20
C LYS A 352 -1.90 9.62 19.56
N LYS A 353 -1.88 9.79 18.22
CA LYS A 353 -0.69 10.24 17.52
C LYS A 353 -0.27 11.63 18.00
N LEU A 354 -1.20 12.59 18.08
CA LEU A 354 -0.94 13.95 18.59
C LEU A 354 -0.28 13.94 19.99
N GLN A 355 -0.69 13.04 20.88
CA GLN A 355 -0.06 12.89 22.20
C GLN A 355 1.40 12.45 22.15
N THR A 356 1.84 11.80 21.07
CA THR A 356 3.24 11.44 20.82
C THR A 356 4.03 12.55 20.14
N GLU A 357 3.36 13.43 19.40
CA GLU A 357 3.99 14.54 18.65
C GLU A 357 4.33 15.72 19.56
N ILE A 358 3.43 16.04 20.51
CA ILE A 358 3.56 17.22 21.36
C ILE A 358 3.15 16.97 22.81
N ALA A 359 3.76 17.73 23.72
CA ALA A 359 3.35 17.75 25.12
C ALA A 359 1.98 18.43 25.28
N LEU A 360 1.02 17.70 25.88
CA LEU A 360 -0.34 18.19 26.13
C LEU A 360 -0.60 18.33 27.63
N LYS A 361 -0.92 19.55 28.07
CA LYS A 361 -1.42 19.82 29.42
C LYS A 361 -2.92 19.53 29.49
N VAL A 362 -3.36 18.86 30.55
CA VAL A 362 -4.75 18.43 30.71
C VAL A 362 -5.47 19.30 31.74
N TYR A 363 -6.62 19.83 31.35
CA TYR A 363 -7.53 20.59 32.20
C TYR A 363 -8.89 19.91 32.23
N ARG A 364 -9.57 19.97 33.37
CA ARG A 364 -10.91 19.40 33.55
C ARG A 364 -11.88 20.47 34.01
N PHE A 365 -12.93 20.70 33.25
CA PHE A 365 -14.05 21.54 33.66
C PHE A 365 -15.32 21.21 32.89
N ARG A 366 -16.46 21.58 33.49
CA ARG A 366 -17.80 21.33 32.93
C ARG A 366 -18.24 22.49 32.05
N LEU A 367 -18.75 22.19 30.87
CA LEU A 367 -19.41 23.18 30.01
C LEU A 367 -20.88 23.33 30.44
N PRO A 368 -21.51 24.50 30.23
CA PRO A 368 -22.90 24.75 30.60
C PRO A 368 -23.88 23.68 30.11
N ASP A 369 -23.71 23.22 28.87
CA ASP A 369 -24.64 22.29 28.19
C ASP A 369 -24.23 20.82 28.36
N ASP A 370 -23.09 20.54 28.98
CA ASP A 370 -22.60 19.17 29.14
C ASP A 370 -23.00 18.58 30.50
N PRO A 371 -23.49 17.33 30.53
CA PRO A 371 -23.88 16.67 31.78
C PRO A 371 -22.67 16.33 32.66
N VAL A 372 -21.49 16.16 32.06
CA VAL A 372 -20.25 15.72 32.71
C VAL A 372 -19.12 16.70 32.42
N ALA A 373 -18.12 16.76 33.32
CA ALA A 373 -16.91 17.54 33.08
C ALA A 373 -16.12 16.98 31.88
N ASN A 374 -15.68 17.86 30.99
CA ASN A 374 -14.87 17.50 29.83
C ASN A 374 -13.38 17.59 30.15
N ARG A 375 -12.58 16.88 29.37
CA ARG A 375 -11.12 17.06 29.34
C ARG A 375 -10.72 17.97 28.19
N PHE A 376 -9.83 18.90 28.49
CA PHE A 376 -9.20 19.79 27.52
C PHE A 376 -7.70 19.56 27.52
N PHE A 377 -7.14 19.34 26.33
CA PHE A 377 -5.73 19.08 26.09
C PHE A 377 -5.14 20.27 25.36
N ILE A 378 -4.10 20.88 25.94
CA ILE A 378 -3.50 22.11 25.42
C ILE A 378 -2.04 21.86 25.12
N GLY A 379 -1.63 22.17 23.90
CA GLY A 379 -0.24 22.01 23.45
C GLY A 379 0.21 23.14 22.55
N GLN A 380 1.50 23.13 22.26
CA GLN A 380 2.12 24.00 21.25
C GLN A 380 2.89 23.13 20.26
N PHE A 381 2.88 23.53 19.00
CA PHE A 381 3.59 22.84 17.93
C PHE A 381 4.17 23.87 16.95
N PRO A 382 5.28 23.56 16.29
CA PRO A 382 5.80 24.38 15.20
C PRO A 382 5.08 24.07 13.87
N ASP A 383 4.82 25.09 13.06
CA ASP A 383 4.44 24.90 11.67
C ASP A 383 5.65 24.48 10.79
N ALA A 384 5.51 24.51 9.47
CA ALA A 384 6.61 24.14 8.55
C ALA A 384 7.77 25.14 8.58
N PHE A 385 7.50 26.40 8.96
CA PHE A 385 8.50 27.46 9.07
C PHE A 385 9.05 27.63 10.50
N GLY A 386 8.54 26.85 11.46
CA GLY A 386 8.98 26.87 12.85
C GLY A 386 8.21 27.86 13.73
N GLU A 387 7.18 28.54 13.21
CA GLU A 387 6.35 29.40 14.05
C GLU A 387 5.52 28.56 15.02
N LYS A 388 5.43 29.00 16.27
CA LYS A 388 4.74 28.25 17.31
C LYS A 388 3.25 28.57 17.32
N HIS A 389 2.43 27.53 17.18
CA HIS A 389 0.98 27.61 17.23
C HIS A 389 0.45 26.90 18.46
N GLN A 390 -0.67 27.38 19.01
CA GLN A 390 -1.36 26.72 20.12
C GLN A 390 -2.58 25.95 19.61
N ILE A 391 -2.71 24.72 20.10
CA ILE A 391 -3.87 23.85 19.91
C ILE A 391 -4.58 23.59 21.23
N VAL A 392 -5.91 23.51 21.17
CA VAL A 392 -6.77 23.04 22.26
C VAL A 392 -7.67 21.96 21.71
N VAL A 393 -7.60 20.76 22.27
CA VAL A 393 -8.46 19.62 21.93
C VAL A 393 -9.40 19.34 23.09
N ARG A 394 -10.71 19.27 22.83
CA ARG A 394 -11.71 18.81 23.79
C ARG A 394 -11.96 17.32 23.57
N GLU A 395 -12.04 16.57 24.65
CA GLU A 395 -12.65 15.24 24.65
C GLU A 395 -14.10 15.36 25.09
N GLY A 396 -15.02 14.98 24.21
CA GLY A 396 -16.46 14.90 24.47
C GLY A 396 -16.92 13.44 24.54
N PHE A 397 -18.09 13.22 25.13
CA PHE A 397 -18.72 11.89 25.21
C PHE A 397 -19.75 11.72 24.11
N VAL A 398 -19.77 10.56 23.46
CA VAL A 398 -20.83 10.18 22.53
C VAL A 398 -22.13 10.02 23.30
N SER A 399 -23.18 10.69 22.88
CA SER A 399 -24.51 10.62 23.49
C SER A 399 -25.43 9.65 22.77
N ILE A 400 -26.48 9.15 23.42
CA ILE A 400 -27.51 8.34 22.78
C ILE A 400 -28.59 9.28 22.24
N TRP A 401 -28.83 9.24 20.93
CA TRP A 401 -29.90 10.05 20.34
C TRP A 401 -31.27 9.52 20.76
N GLN A 402 -32.14 10.40 21.26
CA GLN A 402 -33.54 10.10 21.58
C GLN A 402 -34.39 11.29 21.18
N ASP A 403 -35.40 11.08 20.33
CA ASP A 403 -36.29 12.16 19.91
C ASP A 403 -37.09 12.68 21.12
N HIS A 404 -37.30 14.00 21.18
CA HIS A 404 -38.11 14.70 22.19
C HIS A 404 -37.54 14.80 23.61
N ILE A 405 -36.23 14.64 23.81
CA ILE A 405 -35.57 14.82 25.11
C ILE A 405 -34.54 15.96 25.02
N GLU A 406 -34.49 16.81 26.06
CA GLU A 406 -33.53 17.93 26.12
C GLU A 406 -32.12 17.50 26.55
N TYR A 407 -32.00 16.41 27.32
CA TYR A 407 -30.74 15.89 27.85
C TYR A 407 -30.50 14.47 27.35
N TYR A 408 -29.46 14.31 26.54
CA TYR A 408 -29.10 13.03 25.96
C TYR A 408 -28.19 12.23 26.90
N PRO A 409 -28.53 10.96 27.23
CA PRO A 409 -27.65 10.10 28.01
C PRO A 409 -26.28 9.95 27.34
N VAL A 410 -25.20 10.01 28.12
CA VAL A 410 -23.83 9.81 27.62
C VAL A 410 -23.45 8.33 27.66
N THR A 411 -22.65 7.91 26.69
CA THR A 411 -22.03 6.57 26.65
C THR A 411 -20.59 6.63 27.19
N ASN A 412 -19.93 5.48 27.26
CA ASN A 412 -18.49 5.41 27.58
C ASN A 412 -17.59 5.71 26.36
N GLN A 413 -18.15 5.93 25.18
CA GLN A 413 -17.37 6.28 23.99
C GLN A 413 -17.08 7.78 23.98
N VAL A 414 -15.89 8.14 23.51
CA VAL A 414 -15.43 9.53 23.42
C VAL A 414 -15.11 9.91 21.99
N TYR A 415 -15.17 11.20 21.70
CA TYR A 415 -14.67 11.81 20.46
C TYR A 415 -13.81 13.03 20.80
N TYR A 416 -13.00 13.45 19.84
CA TYR A 416 -12.08 14.57 20.01
C TYR A 416 -12.43 15.70 19.05
N GLU A 417 -12.43 16.93 19.57
CA GLU A 417 -12.76 18.15 18.84
C GLU A 417 -11.61 19.15 18.98
N VAL A 418 -11.07 19.66 17.87
CA VAL A 418 -10.19 20.84 17.94
C VAL A 418 -11.05 22.08 18.16
N VAL A 419 -10.79 22.76 19.27
CA VAL A 419 -11.60 23.89 19.72
C VAL A 419 -11.27 25.14 18.91
N THR A 420 -12.27 25.68 18.22
CA THR A 420 -12.18 26.94 17.46
C THR A 420 -13.00 28.07 18.07
N ASN A 421 -13.92 27.77 19.00
CA ASN A 421 -14.79 28.77 19.61
C ASN A 421 -14.00 29.76 20.49
N PRO A 422 -13.99 31.08 20.18
CA PRO A 422 -13.18 32.05 20.92
C PRO A 422 -13.56 32.18 22.40
N ARG A 423 -14.84 32.00 22.74
CA ARG A 423 -15.29 32.06 24.15
C ARG A 423 -14.70 30.90 24.93
N LEU A 424 -14.72 29.70 24.36
CA LEU A 424 -14.15 28.52 24.99
C LEU A 424 -12.63 28.61 25.10
N LEU A 425 -11.94 29.04 24.03
CA LEU A 425 -10.49 29.27 24.05
C LEU A 425 -10.07 30.28 25.14
N ASN A 426 -10.83 31.37 25.30
CA ASN A 426 -10.58 32.36 26.35
C ASN A 426 -10.82 31.81 27.76
N SER A 427 -11.88 31.02 27.97
CA SER A 427 -12.14 30.36 29.26
C SER A 427 -11.02 29.41 29.64
N VAL A 428 -10.57 28.59 28.68
CA VAL A 428 -9.41 27.69 28.86
C VAL A 428 -8.16 28.49 29.23
N LYS A 429 -7.87 29.59 28.50
CA LYS A 429 -6.72 30.45 28.77
C LYS A 429 -6.74 31.05 30.18
N LYS A 430 -7.90 31.53 30.65
CA LYS A 430 -8.06 32.06 32.01
C LYS A 430 -7.74 31.01 33.08
N MET A 431 -8.17 29.76 32.86
CA MET A 431 -7.88 28.65 33.78
C MET A 431 -6.39 28.30 33.82
N MET A 432 -5.69 28.39 32.70
CA MET A 432 -4.23 28.20 32.66
C MET A 432 -3.50 29.23 33.54
N THR A 433 -3.94 30.49 33.53
CA THR A 433 -3.31 31.57 34.31
C THR A 433 -3.54 31.41 35.81
N HIS A 434 -4.71 30.92 36.24
CA HIS A 434 -5.02 30.76 37.67
C HIS A 434 -4.22 29.64 38.35
N GLN A 435 -3.79 28.61 37.61
CA GLN A 435 -2.94 27.53 38.15
C GLN A 435 -1.44 27.88 38.25
N ILE A 436 -0.98 28.98 37.65
CA ILE A 436 0.44 29.40 37.72
C ILE A 436 0.70 30.29 38.95
N VAL A 437 -0.36 30.81 39.58
CA VAL A 437 -0.31 31.73 40.72
C VAL A 437 -0.64 31.03 42.06
N SER A 438 -0.93 29.74 42.01
CA SER A 438 -1.14 28.83 43.16
C SER A 438 -0.05 27.77 43.20
#